data_AF-A0A8T3Z2L9-F1
#
_entry.id   AF-A0A8T3Z2L9-F1
#
_cell.length_a   1.000
_cell.length_b   1.000
_cell.length_c   1.000
_cell.angle_alpha   90.00
_cell.angle_beta   90.00
_cell.angle_gamma   90.00
#
_symmetry.space_group_name_H-M   'P 1'
#
loop_
_entity.id
_entity.type
_entity.pdbx_description
1 polymer ?
#
loop_
_entity_poly.entity_id
_entity_poly.type
_entity_poly.pdbx_seq_one_letter_code
_entity_poly.pdbx_strand_id
1 'polypeptide(L)' 'MKIIKIHAESPEQEKIETVLEILRQGGTVVYPTDTVYGLGANIFQEKAV' A
#
# COMPACT_ATOMS: atom_id res chain seq x y z
N MET A 1 8.16 6.94 7.10
CA MET A 1 6.71 6.75 7.09
C MET A 1 6.07 7.87 6.28
N LYS A 2 5.35 7.55 5.20
CA LYS A 2 4.69 8.52 4.31
C LYS A 2 3.18 8.29 4.38
N ILE A 3 2.40 9.34 4.64
CA ILE A 3 0.93 9.25 4.65
C ILE A 3 0.42 9.75 3.29
N ILE A 4 -0.34 8.91 2.60
CA ILE A 4 -0.96 9.23 1.32
C ILE A 4 -2.47 9.16 1.52
N LYS A 5 -3.17 10.28 1.34
CA LYS A 5 -4.64 10.31 1.35
C LYS A 5 -5.14 9.92 -0.03
N ILE A 6 -5.93 8.86 -0.11
CA ILE A 6 -6.52 8.33 -1.34
C ILE A 6 -8.04 8.35 -1.17
N HIS A 7 -8.77 8.76 -2.22
CA HIS A 7 -10.23 8.65 -2.21
C HIS A 7 -10.65 7.18 -2.34
N ALA A 8 -11.49 6.70 -1.41
CA ALA A 8 -11.87 5.29 -1.36
C ALA A 8 -12.73 4.84 -2.56
N GLU A 9 -13.65 5.70 -3.02
CA GLU A 9 -14.57 5.39 -4.13
C GLU A 9 -13.98 5.71 -5.51
N SER A 10 -13.04 6.65 -5.56
CA SER A 10 -12.40 7.10 -6.81
C SER A 10 -10.90 7.33 -6.58
N PRO A 11 -10.12 6.26 -6.37
CA PRO A 11 -8.70 6.37 -6.05
C PRO A 11 -7.91 7.01 -7.19
N GLU A 12 -7.04 7.96 -6.84
CA GLU A 12 -6.21 8.64 -7.82
C GLU A 12 -5.05 7.75 -8.26
N GLN A 13 -4.95 7.49 -9.57
CA GLN A 13 -4.01 6.53 -10.13
C GLN A 13 -2.54 6.82 -9.76
N GLU A 14 -2.11 8.08 -9.80
CA GLU A 14 -0.74 8.49 -9.44
C GLU A 14 -0.37 8.11 -7.98
N LYS A 15 -1.34 8.19 -7.06
CA LYS A 15 -1.15 7.82 -5.65
C LYS A 15 -1.05 6.31 -5.50
N ILE A 16 -1.83 5.55 -6.27
CA ILE A 16 -1.75 4.09 -6.31
C ILE A 16 -0.39 3.65 -6.88
N GLU A 17 0.08 4.28 -7.96
CA GLU A 17 1.40 4.00 -8.55
C GLU A 17 2.53 4.21 -7.54
N THR A 18 2.45 5.28 -6.73
CA THR A 18 3.39 5.52 -5.63
C THR A 18 3.39 4.37 -4.60
N VAL A 19 2.22 3.85 -4.24
CA VAL A 19 2.07 2.72 -3.31
C VAL A 19 2.64 1.44 -3.89
N LEU A 20 2.38 1.17 -5.19
CA LEU A 20 2.92 0.00 -5.88
C LEU A 20 4.45 0.03 -5.94
N GLU A 21 5.05 1.19 -6.14
CA GLU A 21 6.51 1.33 -6.15
C GLU A 21 7.13 0.98 -4.79
N ILE A 22 6.50 1.42 -3.68
CA ILE A 22 6.91 1.06 -2.32
C ILE A 22 6.87 -0.47 -2.14
N LEU A 23 5.78 -1.12 -2.56
CA LEU A 23 5.63 -2.58 -2.47
C LEU A 23 6.66 -3.33 -3.33
N ARG A 24 6.95 -2.84 -4.53
CA ARG A 24 7.97 -3.44 -5.43
C ARG A 24 9.37 -3.36 -4.86
N GLN A 25 9.68 -2.29 -4.14
CA GLN A 25 10.96 -2.10 -3.45
C GLN A 25 11.07 -2.87 -2.12
N GLY A 26 10.08 -3.71 -1.77
CA GLY A 26 10.06 -4.50 -0.55
C GLY A 26 9.59 -3.73 0.69
N GLY A 27 8.97 -2.56 0.51
CA GLY A 27 8.32 -1.82 1.58
C GLY A 27 6.97 -2.41 2.00
N THR A 28 6.42 -1.88 3.08
CA THR A 28 5.11 -2.28 3.63
C THR A 28 4.14 -1.10 3.61
N VAL A 29 2.84 -1.40 3.55
CA VAL A 29 1.77 -0.40 3.52
C VAL A 29 0.66 -0.75 4.49
N VAL A 30 0.09 0.28 5.13
CA VAL A 30 -1.08 0.15 5.98
C VAL A 30 -2.27 0.79 5.26
N TYR A 31 -3.35 0.05 5.03
CA TYR A 31 -4.50 0.49 4.25
C TYR A 31 -5.83 0.11 4.92
N PRO A 32 -6.90 0.91 4.73
CA PRO A 32 -8.21 0.62 5.31
C PRO A 32 -8.89 -0.55 4.58
N THR A 33 -9.63 -1.38 5.32
CA THR A 33 -10.58 -2.34 4.76
C THR A 33 -12.00 -2.05 5.28
N ASP A 34 -12.95 -2.92 4.95
CA ASP A 34 -14.30 -2.93 5.50
C ASP A 34 -14.37 -3.26 7.00
N THR A 35 -13.30 -3.83 7.56
CA THR A 35 -13.24 -4.32 8.95
C THR A 35 -12.22 -3.56 9.79
N VAL A 36 -10.93 -3.63 9.43
CA VAL A 36 -9.81 -3.05 10.16
C VAL A 36 -8.72 -2.58 9.20
N TYR A 37 -7.71 -1.86 9.70
CA TYR A 37 -6.53 -1.58 8.88
C TYR A 37 -5.71 -2.85 8.64
N GLY A 38 -5.38 -3.10 7.37
CA GLY A 38 -4.48 -4.18 6.96
C GLY A 38 -3.05 -3.69 6.82
N LEU A 39 -2.07 -4.53 7.18
CA LEU A 39 -0.66 -4.35 6.83
C LEU A 39 -0.32 -5.26 5.64
N GLY A 40 0.09 -4.68 4.53
CA GLY A 40 0.42 -5.38 3.29
C GLY A 40 1.91 -5.28 2.95
N ALA A 41 2.43 -6.35 2.35
CA ALA A 41 3.78 -6.47 1.81
C ALA A 41 3.72 -7.28 0.51
N ASN A 42 4.78 -7.23 -0.31
CA ASN A 42 4.86 -8.06 -1.52
C ASN A 42 5.24 -9.51 -1.15
N ILE A 43 4.34 -10.46 -1.41
CA ILE A 43 4.52 -11.87 -1.08
C ILE A 43 5.68 -12.57 -1.81
N PHE A 44 6.15 -12.00 -2.94
CA PHE A 44 7.28 -12.54 -3.70
C PHE A 44 8.62 -11.97 -3.21
N GLN A 45 8.62 -11.08 -2.21
CA GLN A 45 9.81 -10.52 -1.58
C GLN A 45 10.00 -11.18 -0.21
N GLU A 46 10.82 -12.23 -0.14
CA GLU A 46 11.10 -12.94 1.13
C GLU A 46 11.60 -12.03 2.26
N LYS A 47 12.31 -10.94 1.92
CA LYS A 47 12.81 -9.97 2.91
C LYS A 47 11.73 -9.04 3.47
N ALA A 48 10.54 -9.01 2.88
CA ALA A 48 9.45 -8.13 3.27
C ALA A 48 8.46 -8.78 4.26
N VAL A 49 8.60 -10.09 4.53
CA VAL A 49 7.75 -10.90 5.42
C VAL A 49 8.55 -11.34 6.64
#